data_AF-A0A4V2MWT8-F1
#
_entry.id   AF-A0A4V2MWT8-F1
#
_cell.length_a   1.000
_cell.length_b   1.000
_cell.length_c   1.000
_cell.angle_alpha   90.00
_cell.angle_beta   90.00
_cell.angle_gamma   90.00
#
_symmetry.space_group_name_H-M   'P 1'
#
loop_
_entity.id
_entity.type
_entity.pdbx_description
1 polymer ?
#
loop_
_entity_poly.entity_id
_entity_poly.type
_entity_poly.pdbx_seq_one_letter_code
_entity_poly.pdbx_strand_id
1 'polypeptide(L)'
;MPPHTTSTSLHWHTHEDEWYYVVSAGENAALVHRDLDGADVGADETQETKISTGDFLGFPAGVKMAHALRSGDKELVYLIGGSRASSDVCNYPELHKRVVISREGPFCLLSVLAAAACSTSLVLAKAGHPGPTPGQIKNLVTFGDSFTDVVMTGDGGTAWPIYAADYGHYTLFPYAKYGAPCSTKLVPIPYPSLLESQLPAYLQDKSNGTLKTLHASDTVYTVWIGANDIGDWGLLTGQGEPNVTVVDIVKCTMEWVKGLYDSGARYFLFQNLAPLEYTINYGEVSYPNRYWTLPRNQTDWHLTMKEFIVTGNELSRLMLKDLATSLPGVHIGLFDSYNLFLDILARPQLYLNGTAPLNTTGAIRSCVYELDESLEDTGNCTIITGSDADSYLWYDEVHPSEQASRIFAREMVSGIEQKSTKWTTWFS
;
A
#
# COMPACT_ATOMS: atom_id res chain seq x y z
N MET A 1 1.32 1.99 39.24
CA MET A 1 2.53 2.43 38.52
C MET A 1 3.64 2.64 39.53
N PRO A 2 4.77 1.90 39.43
CA PRO A 2 5.83 1.89 40.45
C PRO A 2 6.38 3.30 40.75
N PRO A 3 6.96 3.56 41.93
CA PRO A 3 7.62 4.84 42.24
C PRO A 3 8.69 5.23 41.20
N HIS A 4 8.89 6.53 40.98
CA HIS A 4 9.90 7.10 40.07
C HIS A 4 9.84 6.59 38.62
N THR A 5 8.65 6.33 38.09
CA THR A 5 8.43 5.91 36.71
C THR A 5 7.50 6.86 35.96
N THR A 6 7.48 6.76 34.64
CA THR A 6 6.55 7.48 33.76
C THR A 6 5.68 6.47 33.02
N SER A 7 4.38 6.75 32.88
CA SER A 7 3.40 5.77 32.36
C SER A 7 3.67 5.37 30.91
N THR A 8 3.92 6.37 30.06
CA THR A 8 4.10 6.21 28.61
C THR A 8 4.90 7.41 28.06
N SER A 9 5.31 7.36 26.80
CA SER A 9 5.80 8.55 26.09
C SER A 9 4.68 9.57 25.94
N LEU A 10 5.01 10.88 25.94
CA LEU A 10 4.01 11.93 25.76
C LEU A 10 3.24 11.71 24.46
N HIS A 11 1.92 11.71 24.56
CA HIS A 11 1.04 11.44 23.44
C HIS A 11 -0.30 12.18 23.53
N TRP A 12 -0.98 12.30 22.40
CA TRP A 12 -2.35 12.80 22.33
C TRP A 12 -3.13 12.04 21.25
N HIS A 13 -4.46 12.01 21.40
CA HIS A 13 -5.36 11.21 20.58
C HIS A 13 -6.17 12.11 19.62
N THR A 14 -6.35 11.66 18.38
CA THR A 14 -7.05 12.46 17.35
C THR A 14 -8.56 12.27 17.42
N HIS A 15 -9.03 11.06 17.71
CA HIS A 15 -10.44 10.69 17.69
C HIS A 15 -10.95 10.13 19.03
N GLU A 16 -10.07 9.84 19.98
CA GLU A 16 -10.47 9.35 21.30
C GLU A 16 -10.25 10.35 22.43
N ASP A 17 -11.28 10.53 23.25
CA ASP A 17 -11.11 11.10 24.59
C ASP A 17 -10.33 10.10 25.45
N GLU A 18 -9.40 10.59 26.26
CA GLU A 18 -8.74 9.84 27.33
C GLU A 18 -8.91 10.58 28.66
N TRP A 19 -9.06 9.85 29.75
CA TRP A 19 -9.10 10.42 31.08
C TRP A 19 -8.43 9.52 32.11
N TYR A 20 -7.96 10.16 33.18
CA TYR A 20 -7.37 9.50 34.34
C TYR A 20 -8.08 9.97 35.60
N TYR A 21 -8.36 9.03 36.52
CA TYR A 21 -8.79 9.34 37.88
C TYR A 21 -7.77 8.81 38.87
N VAL A 22 -7.16 9.69 39.65
CA VAL A 22 -6.06 9.36 40.56
C VAL A 22 -6.62 8.77 41.86
N VAL A 23 -6.46 7.45 42.02
CA VAL A 23 -6.93 6.70 43.20
C VAL A 23 -5.98 6.89 44.39
N SER A 24 -4.68 6.99 44.13
CA SER A 24 -3.66 7.24 45.16
C SER A 24 -2.40 7.80 44.52
N ALA A 25 -1.88 8.90 45.05
CA ALA A 25 -0.63 9.53 44.60
C ALA A 25 0.36 9.75 45.74
N GLY A 26 1.65 9.49 45.45
CA GLY A 26 2.77 9.87 46.31
C GLY A 26 3.10 11.36 46.22
N GLU A 27 3.93 11.85 47.14
CA GLU A 27 4.55 13.16 47.02
C GLU A 27 5.39 13.20 45.73
N ASN A 28 5.35 14.31 45.00
CA ASN A 28 5.96 14.50 43.67
C ASN A 28 5.32 13.73 42.50
N ALA A 29 4.13 13.15 42.65
CA ALA A 29 3.37 12.71 41.49
C ALA A 29 2.98 13.90 40.61
N ALA A 30 3.10 13.75 39.29
CA ALA A 30 2.81 14.82 38.34
C ALA A 30 2.19 14.32 37.04
N LEU A 31 1.41 15.18 36.40
CA LEU A 31 1.08 15.15 34.99
C LEU A 31 2.21 15.84 34.24
N VAL A 32 2.86 15.12 33.33
CA VAL A 32 3.80 15.68 32.36
C VAL A 32 3.00 16.00 31.11
N HIS A 33 2.97 17.26 30.67
CA HIS A 33 2.15 17.66 29.53
C HIS A 33 2.81 18.75 28.68
N ARG A 34 2.32 18.89 27.45
CA ARG A 34 2.80 19.87 26.47
C ARG A 34 1.64 20.27 25.56
N ASP A 35 1.40 21.57 25.43
CA ASP A 35 0.35 22.12 24.58
C ASP A 35 0.92 22.54 23.23
N LEU A 36 0.71 21.71 22.21
CA LEU A 36 1.30 21.94 20.88
C LEU A 36 0.58 23.04 20.08
N ASP A 37 -0.62 23.45 20.51
CA ASP A 37 -1.41 24.49 19.85
C ASP A 37 -1.59 25.74 20.74
N GLY A 38 -0.94 25.78 21.91
CA GLY A 38 -1.08 26.86 22.87
C GLY A 38 -0.53 28.19 22.36
N ALA A 39 -1.32 29.27 22.56
CA ALA A 39 -0.94 30.62 22.12
C ALA A 39 0.03 31.33 23.07
N ASP A 40 0.25 30.77 24.26
CA ASP A 40 1.14 31.33 25.27
C ASP A 40 2.62 31.02 24.96
N VAL A 41 3.49 31.97 25.26
CA VAL A 41 4.94 31.81 25.10
C VAL A 41 5.43 30.67 25.99
N GLY A 42 5.95 29.60 25.38
CA GLY A 42 6.42 28.39 26.08
C GLY A 42 5.35 27.30 26.27
N ALA A 43 4.16 27.44 25.67
CA ALA A 43 3.13 26.39 25.71
C ALA A 43 3.59 25.07 25.06
N ASP A 44 4.45 25.18 24.03
CA ASP A 44 5.09 24.06 23.34
C ASP A 44 6.34 23.53 24.08
N GLU A 45 6.54 23.88 25.36
CA GLU A 45 7.55 23.25 26.22
C GLU A 45 6.91 22.19 27.12
N THR A 46 7.67 21.16 27.48
CA THR A 46 7.20 20.12 28.40
C THR A 46 7.10 20.68 29.81
N GLN A 47 5.89 20.65 30.37
CA GLN A 47 5.55 21.13 31.71
C GLN A 47 5.19 19.98 32.63
N GLU A 48 5.33 20.22 33.93
CA GLU A 48 4.93 19.28 34.97
C GLU A 48 3.96 19.95 35.94
N THR A 49 2.79 19.35 36.11
CA THR A 49 1.77 19.81 37.04
C THR A 49 1.55 18.76 38.10
N LYS A 50 1.67 19.15 39.37
CA LYS A 50 1.47 18.24 40.51
C LYS A 50 0.06 17.65 40.46
N ILE A 51 -0.05 16.34 40.68
CA ILE A 51 -1.32 15.61 40.82
C ILE A 51 -1.43 15.00 42.22
N SER A 52 -2.66 14.92 42.72
CA SER A 52 -3.01 14.45 44.05
C SER A 52 -4.08 13.36 43.99
N THR A 53 -4.22 12.61 45.08
CA THR A 53 -5.32 11.65 45.25
C THR A 53 -6.67 12.35 45.10
N GLY A 54 -7.51 11.83 44.21
CA GLY A 54 -8.84 12.36 43.90
C GLY A 54 -8.90 13.24 42.64
N ASP A 55 -7.76 13.57 42.03
CA ASP A 55 -7.75 14.39 40.81
C ASP A 55 -8.32 13.63 39.61
N PHE A 56 -9.05 14.35 38.76
CA PHE A 56 -9.54 13.88 37.47
C PHE A 56 -8.86 14.69 36.36
N LEU A 57 -8.23 13.99 35.42
CA LEU A 57 -7.49 14.56 34.31
C LEU A 57 -8.18 14.12 33.02
N GLY A 58 -8.64 15.08 32.20
CA GLY A 58 -9.36 14.79 30.96
C GLY A 58 -8.65 15.36 29.75
N PHE A 59 -8.55 14.56 28.70
CA PHE A 59 -7.89 14.86 27.44
C PHE A 59 -8.89 14.62 26.30
N PRO A 60 -9.56 15.68 25.82
CA PRO A 60 -10.53 15.55 24.74
C PRO A 60 -9.87 15.15 23.42
N ALA A 61 -10.59 14.36 22.61
CA ALA A 61 -10.18 14.00 21.26
C ALA A 61 -9.81 15.23 20.42
N GLY A 62 -8.73 15.14 19.65
CA GLY A 62 -8.29 16.17 18.71
C GLY A 62 -7.57 17.36 19.35
N VAL A 63 -7.56 17.46 20.69
CA VAL A 63 -6.79 18.48 21.39
C VAL A 63 -5.34 18.03 21.49
N LYS A 64 -4.41 18.84 20.96
CA LYS A 64 -2.98 18.52 20.92
C LYS A 64 -2.26 18.76 22.26
N MET A 65 -2.88 18.29 23.33
CA MET A 65 -2.31 18.28 24.68
C MET A 65 -1.61 16.95 24.88
N ALA A 66 -0.31 16.89 24.54
CA ALA A 66 0.47 15.68 24.71
C ALA A 66 0.71 15.42 26.20
N HIS A 67 0.50 14.20 26.69
CA HIS A 67 0.52 13.94 28.13
C HIS A 67 1.10 12.57 28.51
N ALA A 68 1.57 12.49 29.76
CA ALA A 68 1.98 11.27 30.45
C ALA A 68 1.89 11.47 31.98
N LEU A 69 1.79 10.40 32.76
CA LEU A 69 1.82 10.47 34.22
C LEU A 69 3.20 10.10 34.76
N ARG A 70 3.68 10.83 35.76
CA ARG A 70 4.89 10.52 36.52
C ARG A 70 4.55 10.19 37.96
N SER A 71 5.06 9.08 38.46
CA SER A 71 4.96 8.72 39.86
C SER A 71 6.09 9.38 40.64
N GLY A 72 5.75 9.87 41.82
CA GLY A 72 6.74 10.36 42.76
C GLY A 72 7.32 9.23 43.61
N ASP A 73 7.47 9.49 44.91
CA ASP A 73 8.21 8.61 45.83
C ASP A 73 7.43 7.35 46.24
N LYS A 74 6.16 7.25 45.83
CA LYS A 74 5.28 6.11 46.08
C LYS A 74 4.60 5.67 44.80
N GLU A 75 4.01 4.49 44.86
CA GLU A 75 3.18 3.97 43.77
C GLU A 75 2.04 4.95 43.45
N LEU A 76 1.87 5.25 42.16
CA LEU A 76 0.73 5.97 41.64
C LEU A 76 -0.32 4.94 41.19
N VAL A 77 -1.51 4.99 41.77
CA VAL A 77 -2.65 4.16 41.41
C VAL A 77 -3.70 5.06 40.77
N TYR A 78 -4.14 4.72 39.57
CA TYR A 78 -5.13 5.48 38.82
C TYR A 78 -6.05 4.55 38.04
N LEU A 79 -7.25 5.03 37.75
CA LEU A 79 -8.11 4.49 36.71
C LEU A 79 -7.84 5.26 35.42
N ILE A 80 -7.90 4.56 34.31
CA ILE A 80 -7.79 5.13 32.97
C ILE A 80 -9.02 4.68 32.18
N GLY A 81 -9.57 5.59 31.39
CA GLY A 81 -10.67 5.29 30.50
C GLY A 81 -10.76 6.33 29.40
N GLY A 82 -11.69 6.11 28.49
CA GLY A 82 -11.80 6.98 27.33
C GLY A 82 -12.99 6.60 26.49
N SER A 83 -13.15 7.33 25.40
CA SER A 83 -14.06 6.92 24.32
C SER A 83 -13.49 5.70 23.57
N ARG A 84 -14.32 5.03 22.78
CA ARG A 84 -13.92 3.88 21.96
C ARG A 84 -14.38 4.07 20.53
N ALA A 85 -13.64 4.88 19.78
CA ALA A 85 -13.90 5.13 18.37
C ALA A 85 -13.56 3.90 17.50
N SER A 86 -14.18 3.82 16.33
CA SER A 86 -13.89 2.76 15.34
C SER A 86 -12.46 2.83 14.81
N SER A 87 -11.86 4.02 14.81
CA SER A 87 -10.44 4.27 14.53
C SER A 87 -9.92 5.45 15.34
N ASP A 88 -8.60 5.51 15.54
CA ASP A 88 -7.92 6.60 16.23
C ASP A 88 -6.47 6.76 15.75
N VAL A 89 -5.91 7.95 15.95
CA VAL A 89 -4.49 8.22 15.71
C VAL A 89 -3.89 8.78 17.00
N CYS A 90 -3.02 7.98 17.60
CA CYS A 90 -2.23 8.37 18.76
C CYS A 90 -0.90 8.97 18.28
N ASN A 91 -0.67 10.25 18.58
CA ASN A 91 0.48 11.02 18.12
C ASN A 91 1.52 11.12 19.22
N TYR A 92 2.79 10.84 18.91
CA TYR A 92 3.94 10.91 19.82
C TYR A 92 4.92 12.00 19.35
N PRO A 93 4.76 13.25 19.82
CA PRO A 93 5.49 14.40 19.28
C PRO A 93 7.01 14.27 19.44
N GLU A 94 7.47 13.86 20.62
CA GLU A 94 8.91 13.73 20.91
C GLU A 94 9.60 12.63 20.09
N LEU A 95 8.85 11.61 19.70
CA LEU A 95 9.36 10.48 18.92
C LEU A 95 9.24 10.72 17.41
N HIS A 96 8.56 11.80 16.98
CA HIS A 96 8.15 12.04 15.60
C HIS A 96 7.42 10.83 15.00
N LYS A 97 6.55 10.18 15.78
CA LYS A 97 5.81 8.98 15.41
C LYS A 97 4.32 9.15 15.65
N ARG A 98 3.53 8.33 14.94
CA ARG A 98 2.10 8.16 15.17
C ARG A 98 1.75 6.68 15.10
N VAL A 99 0.74 6.27 15.87
CA VAL A 99 0.17 4.93 15.82
C VAL A 99 -1.27 5.06 15.37
N VAL A 100 -1.61 4.40 14.27
CA VAL A 100 -2.98 4.33 13.78
C VAL A 100 -3.64 3.08 14.35
N ILE A 101 -4.75 3.28 15.04
CA ILE A 101 -5.55 2.24 15.68
C ILE A 101 -6.83 2.08 14.86
N SER A 102 -7.11 0.87 14.39
CA SER A 102 -8.41 0.53 13.78
C SER A 102 -9.02 -0.66 14.51
N ARG A 103 -10.29 -0.52 14.89
CA ARG A 103 -11.05 -1.55 15.61
C ARG A 103 -12.07 -2.27 14.72
N GLU A 104 -12.28 -1.77 13.51
CA GLU A 104 -13.10 -2.40 12.47
C GLU A 104 -12.19 -3.13 11.47
N GLY A 105 -11.58 -4.21 11.95
CA GLY A 105 -10.73 -5.12 11.17
C GLY A 105 -10.52 -6.45 11.91
N PRO A 106 -10.10 -7.53 11.22
CA PRO A 106 -10.01 -8.88 11.79
C PRO A 106 -9.04 -9.02 12.99
N PHE A 107 -8.27 -7.98 13.31
CA PHE A 107 -7.39 -7.94 14.48
C PHE A 107 -8.12 -7.93 15.84
N CYS A 108 -9.44 -7.73 15.87
CA CYS A 108 -10.21 -7.69 17.12
C CYS A 108 -10.57 -9.08 17.70
N LEU A 109 -10.18 -10.19 17.06
CA LEU A 109 -10.46 -11.56 17.52
C LEU A 109 -9.29 -12.25 18.26
N LEU A 110 -8.12 -11.62 18.33
CA LEU A 110 -6.91 -12.26 18.87
C LEU A 110 -6.70 -12.11 20.40
N SER A 111 -7.63 -11.50 21.15
CA SER A 111 -7.43 -11.21 22.58
C SER A 111 -8.35 -11.93 23.57
N VAL A 112 -9.12 -12.96 23.18
CA VAL A 112 -10.02 -13.68 24.13
C VAL A 112 -9.86 -15.21 24.18
N LEU A 113 -8.98 -15.84 23.38
CA LEU A 113 -8.76 -17.30 23.47
C LEU A 113 -7.33 -17.66 23.94
N ALA A 114 -6.98 -17.19 25.13
CA ALA A 114 -5.83 -17.67 25.89
C ALA A 114 -6.28 -18.46 27.13
N ALA A 115 -7.07 -19.53 26.95
CA ALA A 115 -7.33 -20.52 28.01
C ALA A 115 -7.99 -21.80 27.45
N ALA A 116 -7.28 -22.61 26.66
CA ALA A 116 -7.54 -24.05 26.53
C ALA A 116 -6.45 -24.74 25.68
N ALA A 117 -5.25 -24.92 26.25
CA ALA A 117 -4.28 -25.86 25.69
C ALA A 117 -4.62 -27.28 26.18
N CYS A 118 -5.57 -27.93 25.51
CA CYS A 118 -5.69 -29.37 25.53
C CYS A 118 -4.81 -29.96 24.42
N SER A 119 -3.94 -30.87 24.84
CA SER A 119 -3.12 -31.79 24.05
C SER A 119 -3.68 -32.11 22.66
N THR A 120 -2.99 -31.63 21.62
CA THR A 120 -3.07 -32.18 20.27
C THR A 120 -1.66 -32.40 19.73
N SER A 121 -1.48 -33.58 19.17
CA SER A 121 -0.21 -34.12 18.71
C SER A 121 0.43 -33.21 17.65
N LEU A 122 1.71 -32.90 17.84
CA LEU A 122 2.56 -32.29 16.83
C LEU A 122 2.67 -33.24 15.62
N VAL A 123 1.79 -33.07 14.64
CA VAL A 123 2.10 -33.43 13.27
C VAL A 123 3.05 -32.34 12.79
N LEU A 124 4.35 -32.67 12.66
CA LEU A 124 5.26 -31.84 11.90
C LEU A 124 4.74 -31.76 10.46
N ALA A 125 4.02 -30.69 10.14
CA ALA A 125 3.83 -30.29 8.76
C ALA A 125 5.23 -30.05 8.17
N LYS A 126 5.60 -30.85 7.17
CA LYS A 126 6.76 -30.55 6.32
C LYS A 126 6.62 -29.10 5.87
N ALA A 127 7.61 -28.27 6.18
CA ALA A 127 7.72 -26.93 5.60
C ALA A 127 7.63 -27.07 4.07
N GLY A 128 6.51 -26.61 3.51
CA GLY A 128 6.33 -26.56 2.06
C GLY A 128 7.39 -25.65 1.46
N HIS A 129 7.83 -25.94 0.23
CA HIS A 129 8.63 -24.98 -0.51
C HIS A 129 7.82 -23.66 -0.62
N PRO A 130 8.43 -22.51 -0.32
CA PRO A 130 7.65 -21.30 -0.13
C PRO A 130 7.00 -20.81 -1.44
N GLY A 131 7.54 -21.15 -2.62
CA GLY A 131 6.95 -20.82 -3.92
C GLY A 131 7.14 -21.92 -4.99
N PRO A 132 6.93 -21.60 -6.28
CA PRO A 132 7.17 -22.52 -7.40
C PRO A 132 8.62 -23.00 -7.41
N THR A 133 8.84 -24.20 -7.92
CA THR A 133 10.18 -24.73 -8.22
C THR A 133 10.66 -24.23 -9.61
N PRO A 134 11.98 -24.11 -9.84
CA PRO A 134 12.50 -23.67 -11.14
C PRO A 134 11.98 -24.54 -12.29
N GLY A 135 11.52 -23.91 -13.38
CA GLY A 135 10.94 -24.57 -14.56
C GLY A 135 9.54 -25.17 -14.35
N GLN A 136 8.92 -24.96 -13.18
CA GLN A 136 7.58 -25.46 -12.89
C GLN A 136 6.50 -24.68 -13.65
N ILE A 137 6.63 -23.36 -13.68
CA ILE A 137 5.62 -22.48 -14.28
C ILE A 137 5.82 -22.44 -15.80
N LYS A 138 4.71 -22.59 -16.53
CA LYS A 138 4.65 -22.54 -18.00
C LYS A 138 3.65 -21.52 -18.50
N ASN A 139 2.71 -21.10 -17.66
CA ASN A 139 1.62 -20.21 -18.03
C ASN A 139 1.61 -18.99 -17.09
N LEU A 140 1.49 -17.80 -17.67
CA LEU A 140 1.40 -16.54 -16.97
C LEU A 140 0.05 -15.90 -17.27
N VAL A 141 -0.80 -15.76 -16.24
CA VAL A 141 -2.10 -15.08 -16.35
C VAL A 141 -2.00 -13.73 -15.65
N THR A 142 -2.22 -12.63 -16.38
CA THR A 142 -2.04 -11.28 -15.84
C THR A 142 -3.36 -10.53 -15.73
N PHE A 143 -3.53 -9.82 -14.62
CA PHE A 143 -4.62 -8.91 -14.32
C PHE A 143 -4.04 -7.56 -13.90
N GLY A 144 -4.82 -6.49 -13.99
CA GLY A 144 -4.34 -5.18 -13.59
C GLY A 144 -4.87 -4.05 -14.44
N ASP A 145 -4.17 -2.93 -14.41
CA ASP A 145 -4.52 -1.70 -15.11
C ASP A 145 -3.60 -1.41 -16.30
N SER A 146 -3.41 -0.12 -16.62
CA SER A 146 -2.56 0.39 -17.69
C SER A 146 -1.09 0.02 -17.53
N PHE A 147 -0.64 -0.36 -16.33
CA PHE A 147 0.73 -0.82 -16.11
C PHE A 147 0.93 -2.25 -16.64
N THR A 148 -0.15 -2.98 -16.90
CA THR A 148 -0.12 -4.41 -17.28
C THR A 148 -0.88 -4.71 -18.58
N ASP A 149 -1.77 -3.84 -19.05
CA ASP A 149 -2.52 -4.02 -20.30
C ASP A 149 -1.57 -4.10 -21.51
N VAL A 150 -1.73 -5.15 -22.31
CA VAL A 150 -0.92 -5.44 -23.51
C VAL A 150 -1.60 -4.98 -24.81
N VAL A 151 -2.85 -4.53 -24.75
CA VAL A 151 -3.62 -4.01 -25.88
C VAL A 151 -3.57 -2.49 -25.89
N MET A 152 -3.83 -1.87 -24.72
CA MET A 152 -3.74 -0.43 -24.54
C MET A 152 -2.65 -0.12 -23.51
N THR A 153 -1.41 -0.09 -23.99
CA THR A 153 -0.20 0.03 -23.18
C THR A 153 -0.02 1.45 -22.65
N GLY A 154 0.14 1.62 -21.35
CA GLY A 154 0.42 2.93 -20.73
C GLY A 154 1.82 3.48 -21.02
N ASP A 155 2.79 2.62 -21.32
CA ASP A 155 4.21 2.95 -21.47
C ASP A 155 4.64 3.36 -22.89
N GLY A 156 3.68 3.47 -23.83
CA GLY A 156 3.92 3.79 -25.23
C GLY A 156 4.75 2.77 -26.02
N GLY A 157 5.01 1.58 -25.43
CA GLY A 157 5.83 0.53 -26.01
C GLY A 157 5.28 -0.86 -25.70
N THR A 158 6.16 -1.81 -25.41
CA THR A 158 5.80 -3.18 -25.07
C THR A 158 5.64 -3.35 -23.56
N ALA A 159 4.43 -3.66 -23.10
CA ALA A 159 4.17 -3.87 -21.68
C ALA A 159 4.94 -5.07 -21.10
N TRP A 160 5.27 -4.98 -19.81
CA TRP A 160 6.08 -5.97 -19.08
C TRP A 160 5.59 -7.44 -19.19
N PRO A 161 4.28 -7.78 -19.29
CA PRO A 161 3.88 -9.18 -19.38
C PRO A 161 4.39 -9.88 -20.64
N ILE A 162 4.55 -9.14 -21.74
CA ILE A 162 5.07 -9.68 -23.00
C ILE A 162 6.55 -10.05 -22.81
N TYR A 163 7.35 -9.16 -22.21
CA TYR A 163 8.74 -9.46 -21.87
C TYR A 163 8.87 -10.59 -20.85
N ALA A 164 8.00 -10.64 -19.84
CA ALA A 164 8.02 -11.71 -18.84
C ALA A 164 7.72 -13.08 -19.48
N ALA A 165 6.77 -13.11 -20.42
CA ALA A 165 6.45 -14.31 -21.18
C ALA A 165 7.63 -14.75 -22.07
N ASP A 166 8.31 -13.82 -22.72
CA ASP A 166 9.51 -14.12 -23.53
C ASP A 166 10.67 -14.64 -22.66
N TYR A 167 11.03 -13.90 -21.61
CA TYR A 167 12.16 -14.20 -20.73
C TYR A 167 11.97 -15.48 -19.91
N GLY A 168 10.73 -15.77 -19.50
CA GLY A 168 10.36 -16.98 -18.77
C GLY A 168 9.94 -18.15 -19.66
N HIS A 169 9.80 -17.92 -20.97
CA HIS A 169 9.19 -18.87 -21.91
C HIS A 169 7.79 -19.34 -21.48
N TYR A 170 6.97 -18.40 -21.01
CA TYR A 170 5.60 -18.65 -20.58
C TYR A 170 4.59 -18.42 -21.71
N THR A 171 3.49 -19.17 -21.70
CA THR A 171 2.29 -18.80 -22.47
C THR A 171 1.54 -17.71 -21.71
N LEU A 172 1.34 -16.55 -22.33
CA LEU A 172 0.69 -15.38 -21.72
C LEU A 172 -0.83 -15.39 -21.95
N PHE A 173 -1.58 -15.13 -20.89
CA PHE A 173 -3.04 -14.97 -20.89
C PHE A 173 -3.39 -13.61 -20.24
N PRO A 174 -3.48 -12.53 -21.02
CA PRO A 174 -3.59 -11.18 -20.49
C PRO A 174 -5.05 -10.72 -20.33
N TYR A 175 -5.45 -10.43 -19.10
CA TYR A 175 -6.78 -9.92 -18.73
C TYR A 175 -6.78 -8.47 -18.25
N ALA A 176 -5.61 -7.86 -18.02
CA ALA A 176 -5.49 -6.47 -17.60
C ALA A 176 -6.20 -5.49 -18.56
N LYS A 177 -6.68 -4.37 -18.01
CA LYS A 177 -7.42 -3.34 -18.75
C LYS A 177 -6.97 -1.95 -18.34
N TYR A 178 -6.59 -1.13 -19.32
CA TYR A 178 -6.24 0.27 -19.10
C TYR A 178 -7.29 1.01 -18.27
N GLY A 179 -6.82 1.77 -17.28
CA GLY A 179 -7.66 2.58 -16.38
C GLY A 179 -8.50 1.80 -15.37
N ALA A 180 -8.36 0.47 -15.30
CA ALA A 180 -9.15 -0.35 -14.39
C ALA A 180 -8.96 0.07 -12.91
N PRO A 181 -10.04 0.32 -12.17
CA PRO A 181 -10.01 0.22 -10.72
C PRO A 181 -10.09 -1.25 -10.29
N CYS A 182 -9.89 -1.52 -9.01
CA CYS A 182 -10.21 -2.83 -8.44
C CYS A 182 -11.71 -3.15 -8.58
N SER A 183 -12.58 -2.21 -8.22
CA SER A 183 -14.03 -2.35 -8.41
C SER A 183 -14.69 -1.02 -8.72
N THR A 184 -15.57 -1.00 -9.74
CA THR A 184 -16.37 0.19 -10.05
C THR A 184 -17.44 0.47 -9.00
N LYS A 185 -17.66 -0.45 -8.05
CA LYS A 185 -18.56 -0.24 -6.90
C LYS A 185 -17.88 0.49 -5.74
N LEU A 186 -16.54 0.56 -5.76
CA LEU A 186 -15.77 1.30 -4.76
C LEU A 186 -15.35 2.66 -5.33
N VAL A 187 -14.90 2.66 -6.58
CA VAL A 187 -14.50 3.87 -7.31
C VAL A 187 -15.16 3.84 -8.70
N PRO A 188 -16.21 4.63 -8.96
CA PRO A 188 -17.05 4.56 -10.16
C PRO A 188 -16.36 5.16 -11.41
N ILE A 189 -15.20 4.64 -11.76
CA ILE A 189 -14.43 5.01 -12.95
C ILE A 189 -15.00 4.26 -14.17
N PRO A 190 -15.19 4.90 -15.34
CA PRO A 190 -15.78 4.29 -16.53
C PRO A 190 -14.83 3.35 -17.30
N TYR A 191 -14.00 2.58 -16.60
CA TYR A 191 -13.12 1.56 -17.19
C TYR A 191 -13.46 0.15 -16.68
N PRO A 192 -13.12 -0.91 -17.43
CA PRO A 192 -13.43 -2.28 -17.01
C PRO A 192 -12.59 -2.70 -15.79
N SER A 193 -13.24 -2.83 -14.62
CA SER A 193 -12.58 -3.15 -13.35
C SER A 193 -12.09 -4.59 -13.23
N LEU A 194 -11.25 -4.84 -12.22
CA LEU A 194 -10.78 -6.17 -11.88
C LEU A 194 -11.93 -7.12 -11.53
N LEU A 195 -12.82 -6.74 -10.61
CA LEU A 195 -13.85 -7.65 -10.08
C LEU A 195 -15.10 -7.76 -10.96
N GLU A 196 -15.51 -6.68 -11.63
CA GLU A 196 -16.71 -6.70 -12.47
C GLU A 196 -16.44 -7.03 -13.94
N SER A 197 -15.17 -7.00 -14.40
CA SER A 197 -14.82 -7.30 -15.79
C SER A 197 -13.76 -8.38 -15.94
N GLN A 198 -12.55 -8.17 -15.43
CA GLN A 198 -11.39 -9.01 -15.76
C GLN A 198 -11.53 -10.43 -15.18
N LEU A 199 -11.88 -10.55 -13.90
CA LEU A 199 -12.08 -11.84 -13.23
C LEU A 199 -13.27 -12.62 -13.85
N PRO A 200 -14.46 -12.01 -14.08
CA PRO A 200 -15.55 -12.67 -14.81
C PRO A 200 -15.16 -13.15 -16.21
N ALA A 201 -14.39 -12.37 -16.99
CA ALA A 201 -13.93 -12.78 -18.31
C ALA A 201 -13.05 -14.04 -18.24
N TYR A 202 -12.09 -14.09 -17.31
CA TYR A 202 -11.29 -15.28 -17.06
C TYR A 202 -12.14 -16.49 -16.67
N LEU A 203 -13.12 -16.33 -15.77
CA LEU A 203 -14.01 -17.41 -15.35
C LEU A 203 -14.88 -17.91 -16.51
N GLN A 204 -15.32 -17.01 -17.39
CA GLN A 204 -16.03 -17.36 -18.61
C GLN A 204 -15.16 -18.20 -19.55
N ASP A 205 -13.93 -17.76 -19.83
CA ASP A 205 -12.98 -18.49 -20.68
C ASP A 205 -12.56 -19.84 -20.09
N LYS A 206 -12.56 -19.95 -18.77
CA LYS A 206 -12.34 -21.22 -18.08
C LYS A 206 -13.52 -22.16 -18.25
N SER A 207 -14.74 -21.67 -18.00
CA SER A 207 -15.97 -22.48 -18.09
C SER A 207 -16.32 -22.92 -19.51
N ASN A 208 -16.00 -22.11 -20.52
CA ASN A 208 -16.23 -22.43 -21.93
C ASN A 208 -15.12 -23.32 -22.53
N GLY A 209 -14.09 -23.66 -21.77
CA GLY A 209 -13.00 -24.55 -22.16
C GLY A 209 -11.88 -23.90 -22.98
N THR A 210 -11.90 -22.57 -23.17
CA THR A 210 -10.81 -21.82 -23.83
C THR A 210 -9.50 -22.00 -23.07
N LEU A 211 -9.55 -22.02 -21.74
CA LEU A 211 -8.38 -22.16 -20.87
C LEU A 211 -8.05 -23.61 -20.46
N LYS A 212 -8.46 -24.61 -21.26
CA LYS A 212 -8.24 -26.04 -20.96
C LYS A 212 -6.77 -26.44 -20.80
N THR A 213 -5.84 -25.63 -21.29
CA THR A 213 -4.39 -25.84 -21.18
C THR A 213 -3.80 -25.34 -19.87
N LEU A 214 -4.56 -24.56 -19.09
CA LEU A 214 -4.10 -24.06 -17.79
C LEU A 214 -4.24 -25.14 -16.73
N HIS A 215 -3.13 -25.51 -16.11
CA HIS A 215 -3.11 -26.41 -14.96
C HIS A 215 -2.70 -25.66 -13.70
N ALA A 216 -3.38 -25.96 -12.59
CA ALA A 216 -3.10 -25.33 -11.30
C ALA A 216 -1.64 -25.50 -10.84
N SER A 217 -0.98 -26.57 -11.27
CA SER A 217 0.40 -26.89 -10.92
C SER A 217 1.47 -26.11 -11.68
N ASP A 218 1.15 -25.52 -12.84
CA ASP A 218 2.12 -24.87 -13.73
C ASP A 218 1.69 -23.46 -14.21
N THR A 219 0.67 -22.89 -13.57
CA THR A 219 0.12 -21.58 -13.91
C THR A 219 0.27 -20.63 -12.75
N VAL A 220 0.91 -19.48 -12.98
CA VAL A 220 0.99 -18.37 -12.02
C VAL A 220 0.06 -17.24 -12.45
N TYR A 221 -0.61 -16.65 -11.46
CA TYR A 221 -1.55 -15.55 -11.61
C TYR A 221 -0.97 -14.31 -10.96
N THR A 222 -0.97 -13.18 -11.65
CA THR A 222 -0.43 -11.92 -11.14
C THR A 222 -1.42 -10.79 -11.33
N VAL A 223 -1.40 -9.85 -10.40
CA VAL A 223 -2.21 -8.65 -10.43
C VAL A 223 -1.35 -7.45 -10.05
N TRP A 224 -1.49 -6.36 -10.81
CA TRP A 224 -0.99 -5.04 -10.46
C TRP A 224 -2.10 -4.01 -10.67
N ILE A 225 -2.69 -3.57 -9.58
CA ILE A 225 -3.93 -2.79 -9.58
C ILE A 225 -3.94 -1.84 -8.39
N GLY A 226 -4.72 -0.77 -8.47
CA GLY A 226 -5.01 0.13 -7.35
C GLY A 226 -4.57 1.57 -7.60
N ALA A 227 -3.75 1.82 -8.63
CA ALA A 227 -3.29 3.17 -8.97
C ALA A 227 -4.46 4.10 -9.30
N ASN A 228 -5.42 3.63 -10.11
CA ASN A 228 -6.63 4.39 -10.46
C ASN A 228 -7.55 4.59 -9.25
N ASP A 229 -7.63 3.61 -8.35
CA ASP A 229 -8.49 3.67 -7.16
C ASP A 229 -8.02 4.74 -6.17
N ILE A 230 -6.71 4.90 -5.99
CA ILE A 230 -6.14 5.86 -5.04
C ILE A 230 -5.75 7.19 -5.70
N GLY A 231 -5.68 7.24 -7.03
CA GLY A 231 -5.20 8.36 -7.82
C GLY A 231 -6.21 9.48 -8.05
N ASP A 232 -5.93 10.28 -9.06
CA ASP A 232 -6.67 11.47 -9.51
C ASP A 232 -8.11 11.17 -9.99
N TRP A 233 -8.44 9.90 -10.26
CA TRP A 233 -9.81 9.46 -10.55
C TRP A 233 -10.52 8.85 -9.34
N GLY A 234 -9.85 8.77 -8.19
CA GLY A 234 -10.31 7.98 -7.06
C GLY A 234 -10.26 8.72 -5.73
N LEU A 235 -9.73 8.04 -4.71
CA LEU A 235 -9.79 8.50 -3.32
C LEU A 235 -9.10 9.85 -3.11
N LEU A 236 -8.01 10.13 -3.83
CA LEU A 236 -7.26 11.39 -3.68
C LEU A 236 -8.12 12.62 -3.96
N THR A 237 -9.07 12.49 -4.87
CA THR A 237 -9.97 13.56 -5.31
C THR A 237 -11.39 13.42 -4.75
N GLY A 238 -11.60 12.49 -3.81
CA GLY A 238 -12.91 12.23 -3.22
C GLY A 238 -13.94 11.63 -4.19
N GLN A 239 -13.48 10.94 -5.25
CA GLN A 239 -14.36 10.32 -6.25
C GLN A 239 -14.79 8.89 -5.88
N GLY A 240 -14.27 8.33 -4.78
CA GLY A 240 -14.75 7.05 -4.26
C GLY A 240 -16.19 7.15 -3.72
N GLU A 241 -16.87 6.00 -3.64
CA GLU A 241 -18.18 5.92 -2.98
C GLU A 241 -18.09 6.34 -1.50
N PRO A 242 -19.20 6.81 -0.89
CA PRO A 242 -19.19 7.27 0.50
C PRO A 242 -18.60 6.23 1.47
N ASN A 243 -17.67 6.69 2.31
CA ASN A 243 -16.95 5.89 3.33
C ASN A 243 -15.97 4.84 2.78
N VAL A 244 -15.72 4.78 1.46
CA VAL A 244 -14.66 3.92 0.93
C VAL A 244 -13.30 4.44 1.35
N THR A 245 -12.45 3.52 1.80
CA THR A 245 -11.07 3.80 2.21
C THR A 245 -10.07 2.92 1.47
N VAL A 246 -8.78 3.21 1.63
CA VAL A 246 -7.69 2.36 1.14
C VAL A 246 -7.83 0.90 1.63
N VAL A 247 -8.40 0.68 2.82
CA VAL A 247 -8.64 -0.66 3.36
C VAL A 247 -9.60 -1.45 2.46
N ASP A 248 -10.64 -0.79 1.94
CA ASP A 248 -11.65 -1.42 1.09
C ASP A 248 -11.10 -1.72 -0.30
N ILE A 249 -10.27 -0.83 -0.84
CA ILE A 249 -9.51 -1.06 -2.07
C ILE A 249 -8.62 -2.30 -1.93
N VAL A 250 -7.85 -2.41 -0.84
CA VAL A 250 -6.99 -3.59 -0.61
C VAL A 250 -7.83 -4.85 -0.44
N LYS A 251 -8.94 -4.81 0.33
CA LYS A 251 -9.86 -5.95 0.47
C LYS A 251 -10.39 -6.42 -0.88
N CYS A 252 -10.76 -5.50 -1.77
CA CYS A 252 -11.19 -5.83 -3.13
C CYS A 252 -10.13 -6.66 -3.88
N THR A 253 -8.84 -6.30 -3.77
CA THR A 253 -7.77 -7.07 -4.43
C THR A 253 -7.60 -8.48 -3.83
N MET A 254 -7.98 -8.69 -2.56
CA MET A 254 -7.98 -10.01 -1.93
C MET A 254 -9.15 -10.88 -2.41
N GLU A 255 -10.27 -10.28 -2.85
CA GLU A 255 -11.37 -11.03 -3.47
C GLU A 255 -10.95 -11.67 -4.79
N TRP A 256 -10.04 -11.04 -5.54
CA TRP A 256 -9.43 -11.63 -6.73
C TRP A 256 -8.67 -12.92 -6.41
N VAL A 257 -7.88 -12.95 -5.33
CA VAL A 257 -7.18 -14.17 -4.88
C VAL A 257 -8.20 -15.27 -4.58
N LYS A 258 -9.25 -14.95 -3.81
CA LYS A 258 -10.30 -15.92 -3.42
C LYS A 258 -11.05 -16.45 -4.65
N GLY A 259 -11.52 -15.58 -5.54
CA GLY A 259 -12.27 -15.97 -6.73
C GLY A 259 -11.47 -16.87 -7.67
N LEU A 260 -10.18 -16.58 -7.86
CA LEU A 260 -9.29 -17.46 -8.63
C LEU A 260 -9.00 -18.78 -7.90
N TYR A 261 -8.76 -18.74 -6.59
CA TYR A 261 -8.50 -19.93 -5.78
C TYR A 261 -9.68 -20.92 -5.82
N ASP A 262 -10.91 -20.41 -5.72
CA ASP A 262 -12.16 -21.18 -5.83
C ASP A 262 -12.32 -21.81 -7.22
N SER A 263 -11.76 -21.17 -8.25
CA SER A 263 -11.66 -21.75 -9.59
C SER A 263 -10.55 -22.81 -9.74
N GLY A 264 -9.71 -23.02 -8.71
CA GLY A 264 -8.61 -23.99 -8.72
C GLY A 264 -7.22 -23.39 -8.91
N ALA A 265 -7.04 -22.06 -8.95
CA ALA A 265 -5.71 -21.45 -9.01
C ALA A 265 -4.92 -21.70 -7.71
N ARG A 266 -3.60 -21.86 -7.81
CA ARG A 266 -2.74 -22.17 -6.64
C ARG A 266 -1.50 -21.30 -6.50
N TYR A 267 -0.96 -20.73 -7.58
CA TYR A 267 0.22 -19.85 -7.52
C TYR A 267 -0.16 -18.41 -7.84
N PHE A 268 0.04 -17.52 -6.89
CA PHE A 268 -0.27 -16.10 -7.01
C PHE A 268 1.01 -15.29 -6.83
N LEU A 269 1.21 -14.27 -7.64
CA LEU A 269 2.30 -13.31 -7.47
C LEU A 269 1.72 -11.89 -7.55
N PHE A 270 1.40 -11.35 -6.38
CA PHE A 270 0.81 -10.03 -6.22
C PHE A 270 1.87 -8.94 -6.37
N GLN A 271 1.59 -7.87 -7.11
CA GLN A 271 2.46 -6.69 -7.18
C GLN A 271 1.90 -5.59 -6.28
N ASN A 272 2.72 -5.08 -5.36
CA ASN A 272 2.32 -3.94 -4.54
C ASN A 272 2.26 -2.64 -5.37
N LEU A 273 1.56 -1.63 -4.85
CA LEU A 273 1.40 -0.33 -5.50
C LEU A 273 2.76 0.27 -5.81
N ALA A 274 2.90 0.77 -7.04
CA ALA A 274 4.06 1.53 -7.46
C ALA A 274 4.18 2.83 -6.64
N PRO A 275 5.38 3.41 -6.50
CA PRO A 275 5.58 4.63 -5.72
C PRO A 275 5.17 5.85 -6.56
N LEU A 276 3.86 6.03 -6.78
CA LEU A 276 3.31 7.12 -7.59
C LEU A 276 3.73 8.49 -7.05
N GLU A 277 4.04 8.62 -5.76
CA GLU A 277 4.56 9.85 -5.14
C GLU A 277 5.93 10.30 -5.69
N TYR A 278 6.56 9.54 -6.59
CA TYR A 278 7.76 9.92 -7.35
C TYR A 278 7.50 10.14 -8.85
N THR A 279 6.26 9.98 -9.30
CA THR A 279 5.87 10.37 -10.66
C THR A 279 5.69 11.87 -10.74
N ILE A 280 5.67 12.43 -11.95
CA ILE A 280 5.42 13.86 -12.14
C ILE A 280 4.04 14.24 -11.61
N ASN A 281 3.00 13.43 -11.88
CA ASN A 281 1.63 13.79 -11.52
C ASN A 281 1.37 13.83 -10.00
N TYR A 282 2.11 13.07 -9.18
CA TYR A 282 1.91 13.02 -7.73
C TYR A 282 3.15 13.44 -6.91
N GLY A 283 4.24 13.79 -7.57
CA GLY A 283 5.52 14.13 -6.94
C GLY A 283 5.52 15.45 -6.19
N GLU A 284 6.53 15.69 -5.37
CA GLU A 284 6.72 16.99 -4.69
C GLU A 284 6.82 18.14 -5.69
N VAL A 285 7.47 17.89 -6.83
CA VAL A 285 7.58 18.81 -7.96
C VAL A 285 6.72 18.28 -9.10
N SER A 286 5.74 19.07 -9.52
CA SER A 286 4.78 18.73 -10.58
C SER A 286 4.45 19.95 -11.42
N TYR A 287 3.87 19.70 -12.60
CA TYR A 287 3.24 20.70 -13.45
C TYR A 287 1.84 20.23 -13.88
N PRO A 288 0.93 21.14 -14.29
CA PRO A 288 -0.34 20.76 -14.91
C PRO A 288 -0.06 19.91 -16.15
N ASN A 289 -0.72 18.77 -16.25
CA ASN A 289 -0.45 17.76 -17.26
C ASN A 289 -1.76 17.08 -17.69
N ARG A 290 -1.68 16.13 -18.61
CA ARG A 290 -2.84 15.41 -19.17
C ARG A 290 -3.73 14.67 -18.17
N TYR A 291 -3.27 14.48 -16.92
CA TYR A 291 -4.03 13.84 -15.86
C TYR A 291 -4.73 14.87 -14.97
N TRP A 292 -4.08 16.00 -14.70
CA TRP A 292 -4.62 17.02 -13.80
C TRP A 292 -4.17 18.43 -14.19
N THR A 293 -5.13 19.31 -14.50
CA THR A 293 -4.88 20.73 -14.83
C THR A 293 -5.46 21.70 -13.80
N LEU A 294 -6.25 21.23 -12.83
CA LEU A 294 -6.90 22.09 -11.85
C LEU A 294 -5.93 22.51 -10.72
N PRO A 295 -6.18 23.65 -10.07
CA PRO A 295 -5.42 24.06 -8.88
C PRO A 295 -5.47 22.99 -7.78
N ARG A 296 -4.32 22.73 -7.16
CA ARG A 296 -4.20 21.81 -6.01
C ARG A 296 -3.10 22.24 -5.05
N ASN A 297 -3.19 21.82 -3.79
CA ASN A 297 -2.09 21.93 -2.86
C ASN A 297 -1.09 20.80 -3.13
N GLN A 298 0.04 21.12 -3.76
CA GLN A 298 1.00 20.10 -4.20
C GLN A 298 1.58 19.28 -3.04
N THR A 299 1.87 19.93 -1.91
CA THR A 299 2.41 19.24 -0.73
C THR A 299 1.41 18.24 -0.17
N ASP A 300 0.15 18.64 -0.01
CA ASP A 300 -0.92 17.77 0.48
C ASP A 300 -1.19 16.60 -0.48
N TRP A 301 -1.20 16.88 -1.79
CA TRP A 301 -1.38 15.87 -2.85
C TRP A 301 -0.29 14.80 -2.82
N HIS A 302 0.97 15.22 -2.74
CA HIS A 302 2.13 14.34 -2.65
C HIS A 302 2.11 13.50 -1.37
N LEU A 303 1.90 14.13 -0.22
CA LEU A 303 1.89 13.43 1.08
C LEU A 303 0.73 12.45 1.19
N THR A 304 -0.46 12.81 0.71
CA THR A 304 -1.63 11.93 0.70
C THR A 304 -1.39 10.71 -0.18
N MET A 305 -0.83 10.90 -1.38
CA MET A 305 -0.49 9.78 -2.26
C MET A 305 0.50 8.81 -1.59
N LYS A 306 1.55 9.34 -0.95
CA LYS A 306 2.51 8.55 -0.19
C LYS A 306 1.83 7.75 0.93
N GLU A 307 0.95 8.36 1.71
CA GLU A 307 0.22 7.69 2.79
C GLU A 307 -0.68 6.56 2.24
N PHE A 308 -1.39 6.79 1.13
CA PHE A 308 -2.19 5.75 0.48
C PHE A 308 -1.36 4.57 0.01
N ILE A 309 -0.22 4.82 -0.63
CA ILE A 309 0.65 3.76 -1.16
C ILE A 309 1.27 2.95 -0.04
N VAL A 310 1.90 3.61 0.95
CA VAL A 310 2.57 2.90 2.05
C VAL A 310 1.56 2.09 2.86
N THR A 311 0.38 2.67 3.14
CA THR A 311 -0.70 1.99 3.85
C THR A 311 -1.23 0.81 3.04
N GLY A 312 -1.55 1.02 1.76
CA GLY A 312 -2.07 -0.02 0.88
C GLY A 312 -1.11 -1.19 0.71
N ASN A 313 0.19 -0.90 0.60
CA ASN A 313 1.24 -1.91 0.46
C ASN A 313 1.41 -2.76 1.72
N GLU A 314 1.44 -2.15 2.91
CA GLU A 314 1.57 -2.89 4.15
C GLU A 314 0.30 -3.71 4.46
N LEU A 315 -0.90 -3.16 4.21
CA LEU A 315 -2.16 -3.89 4.33
C LEU A 315 -2.18 -5.09 3.39
N SER A 316 -1.84 -4.91 2.11
CA SER A 316 -1.78 -6.00 1.13
C SER A 316 -0.82 -7.08 1.61
N ARG A 317 0.38 -6.72 2.07
CA ARG A 317 1.35 -7.69 2.60
C ARG A 317 0.80 -8.51 3.77
N LEU A 318 0.13 -7.87 4.72
CA LEU A 318 -0.45 -8.55 5.88
C LEU A 318 -1.61 -9.46 5.48
N MET A 319 -2.51 -8.99 4.62
CA MET A 319 -3.65 -9.77 4.15
C MET A 319 -3.24 -10.95 3.27
N LEU A 320 -2.22 -10.79 2.43
CA LEU A 320 -1.67 -11.90 1.63
C LEU A 320 -1.03 -12.98 2.52
N LYS A 321 -0.34 -12.60 3.61
CA LYS A 321 0.18 -13.56 4.60
C LYS A 321 -0.95 -14.33 5.28
N ASP A 322 -2.02 -13.63 5.68
CA ASP A 322 -3.20 -14.25 6.30
C ASP A 322 -3.87 -15.25 5.33
N LEU A 323 -4.07 -14.86 4.06
CA LEU A 323 -4.60 -15.74 3.02
C LEU A 323 -3.72 -16.97 2.78
N ALA A 324 -2.41 -16.82 2.77
CA ALA A 324 -1.48 -17.93 2.59
C ALA A 324 -1.66 -19.00 3.69
N THR A 325 -1.87 -18.56 4.93
CA THR A 325 -2.13 -19.49 6.05
C THR A 325 -3.55 -20.06 6.06
N SER A 326 -4.51 -19.35 5.46
CA SER A 326 -5.93 -19.69 5.52
C SER A 326 -6.43 -20.56 4.34
N LEU A 327 -5.70 -20.59 3.23
CA LEU A 327 -6.11 -21.29 2.00
C LEU A 327 -5.23 -22.53 1.74
N PRO A 328 -5.74 -23.76 1.94
CA PRO A 328 -4.93 -24.97 1.80
C PRO A 328 -4.28 -25.14 0.42
N GLY A 329 -2.96 -25.32 0.40
CA GLY A 329 -2.19 -25.58 -0.82
C GLY A 329 -2.05 -24.38 -1.74
N VAL A 330 -2.41 -23.17 -1.28
CA VAL A 330 -2.09 -21.93 -1.99
C VAL A 330 -0.61 -21.61 -1.82
N HIS A 331 -0.02 -20.96 -2.82
CA HIS A 331 1.29 -20.35 -2.78
C HIS A 331 1.12 -18.89 -3.18
N ILE A 332 1.33 -17.97 -2.24
CA ILE A 332 1.12 -16.54 -2.47
C ILE A 332 2.46 -15.82 -2.35
N GLY A 333 2.91 -15.25 -3.45
CA GLY A 333 4.05 -14.37 -3.53
C GLY A 333 3.65 -12.91 -3.52
N LEU A 334 4.49 -12.08 -2.91
CA LEU A 334 4.52 -10.64 -3.10
C LEU A 334 5.77 -10.30 -3.93
N PHE A 335 5.54 -9.71 -5.09
CA PHE A 335 6.55 -9.02 -5.88
C PHE A 335 6.59 -7.54 -5.45
N ASP A 336 7.74 -7.11 -4.96
CA ASP A 336 7.94 -5.78 -4.37
C ASP A 336 8.27 -4.73 -5.44
N SER A 337 7.27 -4.41 -6.26
CA SER A 337 7.35 -3.37 -7.27
C SER A 337 7.75 -2.02 -6.68
N TYR A 338 7.22 -1.68 -5.49
CA TYR A 338 7.53 -0.44 -4.80
C TYR A 338 9.04 -0.28 -4.55
N ASN A 339 9.67 -1.24 -3.87
CA ASN A 339 11.10 -1.13 -3.58
C ASN A 339 11.99 -1.34 -4.81
N LEU A 340 11.53 -2.07 -5.84
CA LEU A 340 12.24 -2.14 -7.11
C LEU A 340 12.31 -0.77 -7.78
N PHE A 341 11.19 -0.02 -7.83
CA PHE A 341 11.21 1.37 -8.30
C PHE A 341 12.14 2.25 -7.48
N LEU A 342 12.08 2.20 -6.15
CA LEU A 342 12.98 2.98 -5.29
C LEU A 342 14.45 2.66 -5.56
N ASP A 343 14.77 1.41 -5.88
CA ASP A 343 16.13 1.02 -6.22
C ASP A 343 16.60 1.56 -7.57
N ILE A 344 15.69 1.63 -8.55
CA ILE A 344 15.96 2.26 -9.85
C ILE A 344 16.14 3.77 -9.67
N LEU A 345 15.29 4.43 -8.87
CA LEU A 345 15.40 5.86 -8.57
C LEU A 345 16.75 6.20 -7.92
N ALA A 346 17.20 5.38 -6.97
CA ALA A 346 18.45 5.61 -6.24
C ALA A 346 19.70 5.21 -7.03
N ARG A 347 19.59 4.21 -7.92
CA ARG A 347 20.73 3.61 -8.63
C ARG A 347 20.42 3.35 -10.11
N PRO A 348 20.02 4.36 -10.89
CA PRO A 348 19.52 4.17 -12.26
C PRO A 348 20.53 3.51 -13.19
N GLN A 349 21.84 3.69 -12.95
CA GLN A 349 22.93 3.08 -13.73
C GLN A 349 22.97 1.56 -13.72
N LEU A 350 22.26 0.91 -12.79
CA LEU A 350 22.14 -0.56 -12.75
C LEU A 350 21.02 -1.08 -13.65
N TYR A 351 20.17 -0.19 -14.17
CA TYR A 351 18.86 -0.53 -14.70
C TYR A 351 18.57 0.10 -16.07
N LEU A 352 18.81 1.40 -16.19
CA LEU A 352 18.59 2.18 -17.39
C LEU A 352 19.83 2.11 -18.28
N ASN A 353 19.63 1.91 -19.58
CA ASN A 353 20.69 1.55 -20.53
C ASN A 353 20.60 2.29 -21.87
N GLY A 354 19.87 3.41 -21.90
CA GLY A 354 19.81 4.27 -23.09
C GLY A 354 21.09 5.05 -23.35
N THR A 355 21.08 5.80 -24.44
CA THR A 355 22.25 6.54 -24.96
C THR A 355 22.40 7.96 -24.43
N ALA A 356 21.39 8.48 -23.75
CA ALA A 356 21.39 9.80 -23.13
C ALA A 356 21.77 9.71 -21.64
N PRO A 357 22.04 10.85 -20.97
CA PRO A 357 22.13 10.87 -19.51
C PRO A 357 20.87 10.27 -18.87
N LEU A 358 21.07 9.43 -17.86
CA LEU A 358 19.99 8.72 -17.18
C LEU A 358 19.06 9.70 -16.46
N ASN A 359 17.75 9.49 -16.59
CA ASN A 359 16.74 10.40 -16.09
C ASN A 359 15.63 9.66 -15.34
N THR A 360 15.45 10.03 -14.07
CA THR A 360 14.45 9.44 -13.17
C THR A 360 13.40 10.44 -12.71
N THR A 361 13.50 11.70 -13.14
CA THR A 361 12.63 12.81 -12.69
C THR A 361 11.76 13.38 -13.80
N GLY A 362 12.22 13.27 -15.05
CA GLY A 362 11.43 13.58 -16.26
C GLY A 362 10.86 12.32 -16.90
N ALA A 363 10.10 12.52 -17.98
CA ALA A 363 9.46 11.45 -18.73
C ALA A 363 9.85 11.49 -20.22
N ILE A 364 9.68 10.35 -20.91
CA ILE A 364 9.91 10.23 -22.36
C ILE A 364 8.95 11.14 -23.12
N ARG A 365 7.67 11.14 -22.75
CA ARG A 365 6.61 12.00 -23.26
C ARG A 365 6.13 12.89 -22.13
N SER A 366 6.67 14.10 -22.06
CA SER A 366 6.26 15.11 -21.10
C SER A 366 5.37 16.14 -21.78
N CYS A 367 4.10 16.23 -21.39
CA CYS A 367 3.12 17.16 -21.93
C CYS A 367 2.69 18.14 -20.84
N VAL A 368 3.15 19.39 -20.98
CA VAL A 368 2.83 20.48 -20.04
C VAL A 368 1.58 21.20 -20.50
N TYR A 369 0.65 21.39 -19.60
CA TYR A 369 -0.59 22.13 -19.80
C TYR A 369 -0.54 23.43 -18.98
N GLU A 370 -1.39 24.39 -19.33
CA GLU A 370 -1.71 25.53 -18.51
C GLU A 370 -2.72 25.16 -17.42
N LEU A 371 -2.77 25.97 -16.37
CA LEU A 371 -3.77 25.83 -15.31
C LEU A 371 -5.18 25.98 -15.90
N ASP A 372 -6.09 25.08 -15.51
CA ASP A 372 -7.47 24.99 -16.00
C ASP A 372 -7.60 24.72 -17.52
N GLU A 373 -6.52 24.33 -18.20
CA GLU A 373 -6.58 23.89 -19.60
C GLU A 373 -7.45 22.62 -19.72
N SER A 374 -8.19 22.52 -20.82
CA SER A 374 -8.99 21.34 -21.11
C SER A 374 -8.09 20.12 -21.31
N LEU A 375 -8.44 19.01 -20.67
CA LEU A 375 -7.78 17.72 -20.90
C LEU A 375 -8.04 17.16 -22.31
N GLU A 376 -8.94 17.77 -23.09
CA GLU A 376 -9.13 17.47 -24.51
C GLU A 376 -8.03 18.11 -25.41
N ASP A 377 -7.27 19.09 -24.89
CA ASP A 377 -6.11 19.63 -25.60
C ASP A 377 -4.95 18.62 -25.59
N THR A 378 -4.03 18.82 -26.51
CA THR A 378 -2.78 18.06 -26.64
C THR A 378 -1.69 18.54 -25.68
N GLY A 379 -1.81 19.75 -25.12
CA GLY A 379 -0.75 20.39 -24.32
C GLY A 379 0.54 20.63 -25.12
N ASN A 380 1.56 21.16 -24.45
CA ASN A 380 2.89 21.32 -25.03
C ASN A 380 3.78 20.11 -24.72
N CYS A 381 3.87 19.18 -25.67
CA CYS A 381 4.59 17.93 -25.49
C CYS A 381 6.04 17.96 -25.99
N THR A 382 6.96 17.47 -25.15
CA THR A 382 8.31 17.05 -25.53
C THR A 382 8.37 15.53 -25.58
N ILE A 383 8.93 14.97 -26.66
CA ILE A 383 9.03 13.53 -26.86
C ILE A 383 10.49 13.13 -27.12
N ILE A 384 11.01 12.26 -26.28
CA ILE A 384 12.30 11.58 -26.46
C ILE A 384 12.09 10.37 -27.37
N THR A 385 13.01 10.16 -28.31
CA THR A 385 12.89 9.10 -29.32
C THR A 385 14.16 8.29 -29.44
N GLY A 386 14.06 7.11 -30.06
CA GLY A 386 15.20 6.22 -30.27
C GLY A 386 15.76 5.67 -28.96
N SER A 387 17.05 5.34 -28.96
CA SER A 387 17.74 4.71 -27.82
C SER A 387 17.88 5.63 -26.61
N ASP A 388 17.61 6.93 -26.74
CA ASP A 388 17.62 7.85 -25.60
C ASP A 388 16.46 7.55 -24.64
N ALA A 389 15.34 7.02 -25.14
CA ALA A 389 14.16 6.67 -24.34
C ALA A 389 14.49 5.65 -23.24
N ASP A 390 15.40 4.71 -23.51
CA ASP A 390 15.85 3.71 -22.52
C ASP A 390 16.71 4.30 -21.38
N SER A 391 17.00 5.61 -21.42
CA SER A 391 17.65 6.36 -20.34
C SER A 391 16.65 6.83 -19.30
N TYR A 392 15.34 6.68 -19.53
CA TYR A 392 14.27 7.23 -18.70
C TYR A 392 13.52 6.14 -17.93
N LEU A 393 13.20 6.43 -16.66
CA LEU A 393 12.34 5.56 -15.84
C LEU A 393 10.85 5.71 -16.18
N TRP A 394 10.40 6.92 -16.48
CA TRP A 394 8.99 7.24 -16.71
C TRP A 394 8.71 7.45 -18.20
N TYR A 395 7.60 6.89 -18.69
CA TYR A 395 7.12 7.16 -20.04
C TYR A 395 6.39 8.49 -20.12
N ASP A 396 5.40 8.69 -19.26
CA ASP A 396 4.66 9.95 -19.12
C ASP A 396 4.56 10.34 -17.63
N GLU A 397 3.64 11.23 -17.28
CA GLU A 397 3.55 11.77 -15.94
C GLU A 397 3.07 10.77 -14.87
N VAL A 398 2.67 9.55 -15.23
CA VAL A 398 2.28 8.48 -14.29
C VAL A 398 2.81 7.08 -14.65
N HIS A 399 3.06 6.79 -15.93
CA HIS A 399 3.38 5.45 -16.39
C HIS A 399 4.89 5.19 -16.41
N PRO A 400 5.34 3.96 -16.04
CA PRO A 400 6.72 3.55 -16.24
C PRO A 400 7.08 3.46 -17.74
N SER A 401 8.36 3.55 -18.06
CA SER A 401 8.88 3.38 -19.42
C SER A 401 8.90 1.92 -19.87
N GLU A 402 9.02 1.68 -21.17
CA GLU A 402 9.25 0.33 -21.69
C GLU A 402 10.55 -0.28 -21.12
N GLN A 403 11.59 0.52 -20.87
CA GLN A 403 12.79 0.01 -20.22
C GLN A 403 12.52 -0.44 -18.79
N ALA A 404 11.68 0.27 -18.04
CA ALA A 404 11.16 -0.21 -16.78
C ALA A 404 10.38 -1.53 -16.97
N SER A 405 9.49 -1.63 -17.96
CA SER A 405 8.78 -2.87 -18.31
C SER A 405 9.72 -4.08 -18.48
N ARG A 406 10.88 -3.91 -19.16
CA ARG A 406 11.90 -4.97 -19.29
C ARG A 406 12.53 -5.36 -17.95
N ILE A 407 12.77 -4.39 -17.07
CA ILE A 407 13.32 -4.63 -15.73
C ILE A 407 12.31 -5.41 -14.87
N PHE A 408 11.05 -4.97 -14.81
CA PHE A 408 9.98 -5.64 -14.08
C PHE A 408 9.82 -7.09 -14.54
N ALA A 409 9.77 -7.31 -15.84
CA ALA A 409 9.73 -8.65 -16.43
C ALA A 409 10.90 -9.54 -15.99
N ARG A 410 12.14 -9.04 -16.09
CA ARG A 410 13.34 -9.79 -15.72
C ARG A 410 13.36 -10.17 -14.25
N GLU A 411 13.06 -9.23 -13.36
CA GLU A 411 13.07 -9.47 -11.92
C GLU A 411 11.92 -10.39 -11.50
N MET A 412 10.73 -10.25 -12.11
CA MET A 412 9.59 -11.13 -11.84
C MET A 412 9.88 -12.58 -12.25
N VAL A 413 10.39 -12.78 -13.47
CA VAL A 413 10.80 -14.12 -13.94
C VAL A 413 11.86 -14.70 -13.02
N SER A 414 12.82 -13.88 -12.55
CA SER A 414 13.84 -14.33 -11.59
C SER A 414 13.24 -14.77 -10.25
N GLY A 415 12.17 -14.12 -9.79
CA GLY A 415 11.42 -14.49 -8.59
C GLY A 415 10.57 -15.76 -8.76
N ILE A 416 9.93 -15.94 -9.91
CA ILE A 416 9.15 -17.14 -10.26
C ILE A 416 10.07 -18.36 -10.38
N GLU A 417 11.19 -18.21 -11.08
CA GLU A 417 12.19 -19.26 -11.31
C GLU A 417 13.12 -19.51 -10.11
N GLN A 418 12.87 -18.86 -8.97
CA GLN A 418 13.69 -18.94 -7.75
C GLN A 418 15.19 -18.64 -7.99
N LYS A 419 15.51 -17.82 -9.00
CA LYS A 419 16.88 -17.36 -9.29
C LYS A 419 17.29 -16.19 -8.40
N SER A 420 16.31 -15.44 -7.88
CA SER A 420 16.52 -14.32 -6.96
C SER A 420 15.35 -14.20 -6.01
N THR A 421 15.63 -13.84 -4.76
CA THR A 421 14.62 -13.49 -3.74
C THR A 421 14.61 -11.99 -3.43
N LYS A 422 15.40 -11.18 -4.15
CA LYS A 422 15.60 -9.75 -3.84
C LYS A 422 14.28 -8.97 -3.83
N TRP A 423 13.40 -9.26 -4.79
CA TRP A 423 12.13 -8.55 -5.01
C TRP A 423 10.91 -9.44 -4.86
N THR A 424 11.08 -10.68 -4.40
CA THR A 424 9.99 -11.64 -4.33
C THR A 424 10.04 -12.37 -3.01
N THR A 425 8.97 -12.24 -2.24
CA THR A 425 8.78 -12.99 -1.00
C THR A 425 7.58 -13.90 -1.18
N TRP A 426 7.76 -15.19 -0.97
CA TRP A 426 6.67 -16.14 -0.97
C TRP A 426 6.21 -16.46 0.46
N PHE A 427 4.90 -16.35 0.69
CA PHE A 427 4.21 -16.69 1.92
C PHE A 427 3.57 -18.06 1.72
N SER A 428 3.92 -19.03 2.57
CA SER A 428 3.49 -20.44 2.49
C SER A 428 2.88 -20.92 3.78
#